data_AF-A0A4R2N7Q3-F1
#
_entry.id   AF-A0A4R2N7Q3-F1
#
_cell.length_a   1.000
_cell.length_b   1.000
_cell.length_c   1.000
_cell.angle_alpha   90.00
_cell.angle_beta   90.00
_cell.angle_gamma   90.00
#
_symmetry.space_group_name_H-M   'P 1'
#
loop_
_entity.id
_entity.type
_entity.pdbx_description
1 polymer ?
#
loop_
_entity_poly.entity_id
_entity_poly.type
_entity_poly.pdbx_seq_one_letter_code
_entity_poly.pdbx_strand_id
1 'polypeptide(L)'
;MIPASRGSGGSSAHKVYDAKALAEAMKERHGHYETLQDQLESLRDAMAGMTKLDDVLKGKGADSIKGFYQAQVDVANAWLDFVKVQLAFLKGVSAAAEDNDLGGNTIVDLDFLIEDLYRSDTRAKDIVAGQQEDLQKIFNGIKDILTLEVFDSGDFEDKIGEAEKERNDTIEKVATLDSDLTEEYKASESTQLYVGAL
;
A
#
# COMPACT_ATOMS: atom_id res chain seq x y z
N MET A 1 0.00 -4.41 -0.73
CA MET A 1 0.34 -5.43 -1.75
C MET A 1 -0.95 -5.87 -2.44
N ILE A 2 -1.30 -5.22 -3.55
CA ILE A 2 -2.34 -5.74 -4.45
C ILE A 2 -1.79 -7.07 -5.01
N PRO A 3 -2.53 -8.20 -4.90
CA PRO A 3 -2.02 -9.49 -5.33
C PRO A 3 -1.79 -9.50 -6.85
N ALA A 4 -0.64 -10.07 -7.25
CA ALA A 4 -0.36 -10.37 -8.65
C ALA A 4 -1.33 -11.47 -9.14
N SER A 5 -2.43 -11.04 -9.78
CA SER A 5 -3.37 -11.91 -10.47
C SER A 5 -2.70 -12.57 -11.67
N ARG A 6 -2.46 -13.89 -11.57
CA ARG A 6 -2.22 -14.73 -12.75
C ARG A 6 -3.55 -14.92 -13.47
N GLY A 7 -3.64 -14.31 -14.64
CA GLY A 7 -4.86 -14.22 -15.43
C GLY A 7 -5.42 -15.56 -15.93
N SER A 8 -6.73 -15.70 -15.74
CA SER A 8 -7.66 -16.29 -16.69
C SER A 8 -8.98 -15.50 -16.58
N GLY A 9 -9.28 -14.68 -17.59
CA GLY A 9 -10.64 -14.22 -17.92
C GLY A 9 -11.38 -13.29 -16.93
N GLY A 10 -11.39 -11.99 -17.22
CA GLY A 10 -12.62 -11.19 -17.19
C GLY A 10 -13.17 -10.75 -15.82
N SER A 11 -12.48 -9.83 -15.16
CA SER A 11 -13.05 -8.73 -14.38
C SER A 11 -11.88 -7.78 -14.11
N SER A 12 -11.95 -6.51 -14.52
CA SER A 12 -11.03 -5.52 -13.95
C SER A 12 -11.28 -5.54 -12.46
N ALA A 13 -10.32 -6.08 -11.70
CA ALA A 13 -10.46 -6.18 -10.25
C ALA A 13 -10.70 -4.76 -9.71
N HIS A 14 -11.87 -4.57 -9.11
CA HIS A 14 -12.32 -3.31 -8.57
C HIS A 14 -11.30 -2.79 -7.55
N LYS A 15 -10.72 -1.60 -7.79
CA LYS A 15 -9.60 -1.07 -7.00
C LYS A 15 -10.09 -0.30 -5.79
N VAL A 16 -10.00 -0.93 -4.62
CA VAL A 16 -10.33 -0.31 -3.34
C VAL A 16 -9.11 -0.30 -2.43
N TYR A 17 -8.80 0.86 -1.87
CA TYR A 17 -7.94 0.99 -0.71
C TYR A 17 -8.78 0.88 0.56
N ASP A 18 -8.40 -0.01 1.46
CA ASP A 18 -9.02 -0.20 2.77
C ASP A 18 -7.93 -0.18 3.84
N ALA A 19 -7.85 0.95 4.56
CA ALA A 19 -6.84 1.19 5.58
C ALA A 19 -6.89 0.18 6.72
N LYS A 20 -8.11 -0.18 7.14
CA LYS A 20 -8.34 -1.07 8.27
C LYS A 20 -7.94 -2.50 7.90
N ALA A 21 -8.41 -2.98 6.75
CA ALA A 21 -8.03 -4.32 6.26
C ALA A 21 -6.52 -4.44 6.06
N LEU A 22 -5.87 -3.38 5.54
CA LEU A 22 -4.41 -3.31 5.42
C LEU A 22 -3.74 -3.42 6.80
N ALA A 23 -4.14 -2.60 7.77
CA ALA A 23 -3.55 -2.61 9.11
C ALA A 23 -3.75 -3.95 9.83
N GLU A 24 -4.93 -4.56 9.70
CA GLU A 24 -5.22 -5.88 10.28
C GLU A 24 -4.33 -6.97 9.66
N ALA A 25 -4.19 -6.99 8.33
CA ALA A 25 -3.32 -7.94 7.64
C ALA A 25 -1.85 -7.77 8.03
N MET A 26 -1.36 -6.53 8.17
CA MET A 26 0.02 -6.26 8.59
C MET A 26 0.26 -6.70 10.03
N LYS A 27 -0.70 -6.46 10.93
CA LYS A 27 -0.63 -6.91 12.33
C LYS A 27 -0.63 -8.43 12.46
N GLU A 28 -1.50 -9.12 11.72
CA GLU A 28 -1.53 -10.59 11.68
C GLU A 28 -0.18 -11.14 11.20
N ARG A 29 0.33 -10.59 10.09
CA ARG A 29 1.62 -11.01 9.54
C ARG A 29 2.79 -10.71 10.49
N HIS A 30 2.74 -9.59 11.21
CA HIS A 30 3.72 -9.25 12.23
C HIS A 30 3.77 -10.31 13.34
N GLY A 31 2.62 -10.74 13.85
CA GLY A 31 2.54 -11.80 14.86
C GLY A 31 3.11 -13.14 14.39
N HIS A 32 2.95 -13.48 13.10
CA HIS A 32 3.60 -14.65 12.53
C HIS A 32 5.12 -14.55 12.52
N TYR A 33 5.68 -13.36 12.23
CA TYR A 33 7.12 -13.15 12.26
C TYR A 33 7.69 -13.12 13.68
N GLU A 34 6.95 -12.62 14.69
CA GLU A 34 7.35 -12.73 16.09
C GLU A 34 7.45 -14.21 16.51
N THR A 35 6.45 -15.01 16.15
CA THR A 35 6.47 -16.46 16.42
C THR A 35 7.65 -17.14 15.72
N LEU A 36 7.93 -16.78 14.46
CA LEU A 36 9.07 -17.32 13.71
C LEU A 36 10.40 -16.90 14.34
N GLN A 37 10.51 -15.66 14.84
CA GLN A 37 11.68 -15.18 15.55
C GLN A 37 11.98 -16.06 16.76
N ASP A 38 11.00 -16.29 17.63
CA ASP A 38 11.14 -17.11 18.84
C ASP A 38 11.61 -18.55 18.49
N GLN A 39 11.04 -19.13 17.43
CA GLN A 39 11.42 -20.46 16.96
C GLN A 39 12.86 -20.51 16.45
N LEU A 40 13.28 -19.50 15.68
CA LEU A 40 14.64 -19.40 15.16
C LEU A 40 15.66 -19.14 16.27
N GLU A 41 15.32 -18.33 17.27
CA GLU A 41 16.18 -18.09 18.44
C GLU A 41 16.36 -19.39 19.25
N SER A 42 15.28 -20.14 19.49
CA SER A 42 15.38 -21.44 20.16
C SER A 42 16.21 -22.45 19.36
N LEU A 43 16.05 -22.48 18.03
CA LEU A 43 16.83 -23.37 17.16
C LEU A 43 18.32 -22.99 17.17
N ARG A 44 18.63 -21.70 17.01
CA ARG A 44 19.99 -21.16 17.11
C ARG A 44 20.64 -21.57 18.43
N ASP A 45 19.94 -21.41 19.54
CA ASP A 45 20.49 -21.69 20.88
C ASP A 45 20.75 -23.19 21.09
N ALA A 46 19.86 -24.06 20.59
CA ALA A 46 20.08 -25.50 20.61
C ALA A 46 21.33 -25.90 19.80
N MET A 47 21.52 -25.34 18.60
CA MET A 47 22.70 -25.59 17.77
C MET A 47 23.98 -25.05 18.40
N ALA A 48 23.92 -23.85 19.00
CA ALA A 48 25.02 -23.26 19.75
C ALA A 48 25.36 -24.06 21.03
N GLY A 49 24.41 -24.80 21.60
CA GLY A 49 24.66 -25.74 22.68
C GLY A 49 25.56 -26.91 22.24
N MET A 50 25.34 -27.42 21.02
CA MET A 50 26.13 -28.55 20.48
C MET A 50 27.59 -28.20 20.23
N THR A 51 27.89 -26.93 19.94
CA THR A 51 29.27 -26.46 19.76
C THR A 51 30.07 -26.42 21.06
N LYS A 52 29.39 -26.37 22.22
CA LYS A 52 29.99 -26.23 23.57
C LYS A 52 30.20 -27.55 24.32
N LEU A 53 29.98 -28.70 23.66
CA LEU A 53 30.13 -30.04 24.27
C LEU A 53 31.60 -30.49 24.35
N ASP A 54 32.48 -29.66 24.89
CA ASP A 54 33.94 -29.87 24.88
C ASP A 54 34.40 -31.07 25.73
N ASP A 55 33.71 -31.34 26.83
CA ASP A 55 34.06 -32.46 27.71
C ASP A 55 33.53 -33.82 27.24
N VAL A 56 32.51 -33.82 26.39
CA VAL A 56 31.79 -35.02 25.93
C VAL A 56 32.18 -35.41 24.50
N LEU A 57 32.40 -34.44 23.62
CA LEU A 57 32.69 -34.64 22.20
C LEU A 57 34.13 -34.21 21.89
N LYS A 58 35.05 -35.18 21.74
CA LYS A 58 36.50 -34.94 21.56
C LYS A 58 37.08 -35.61 20.31
N GLY A 59 38.16 -35.03 19.77
CA GLY A 59 38.88 -35.51 18.60
C GLY A 59 38.39 -34.92 17.27
N LYS A 60 39.09 -35.20 16.17
CA LYS A 60 38.85 -34.55 14.86
C LYS A 60 37.41 -34.65 14.33
N GLY A 61 36.74 -35.77 14.60
CA GLY A 61 35.32 -35.94 14.24
C GLY A 61 34.40 -35.03 15.06
N ALA A 62 34.71 -34.83 16.34
CA ALA A 62 33.98 -33.89 17.20
C ALA A 62 34.13 -32.45 16.71
N ASP A 63 35.36 -32.05 16.35
CA ASP A 63 35.62 -30.70 15.82
C ASP A 63 34.83 -30.46 14.52
N SER A 64 34.70 -31.50 13.68
CA SER A 64 33.92 -31.44 12.43
C SER A 64 32.42 -31.26 12.70
N ILE A 65 31.86 -31.97 13.68
CA ILE A 65 30.45 -31.83 14.09
C ILE A 65 30.17 -30.46 14.68
N LYS A 66 31.07 -29.94 15.55
CA LYS A 66 30.95 -28.59 16.11
C LYS A 66 31.00 -27.53 15.01
N GLY A 67 31.92 -27.67 14.05
CA GLY A 67 31.99 -26.79 12.88
C GLY A 67 30.71 -26.80 12.05
N PHE A 68 30.09 -27.98 11.85
CA PHE A 68 28.80 -28.07 11.17
C PHE A 68 27.70 -27.31 11.91
N TYR A 69 27.53 -27.53 13.22
CA TYR A 69 26.51 -26.80 13.99
C TYR A 69 26.78 -25.30 14.07
N GLN A 70 28.05 -24.88 14.11
CA GLN A 70 28.41 -23.47 14.05
C GLN A 70 27.96 -22.84 12.73
N ALA A 71 28.18 -23.51 11.59
CA ALA A 71 27.69 -23.02 10.31
C ALA A 71 26.16 -22.88 10.29
N GLN A 72 25.44 -23.81 10.92
CA GLN A 72 23.97 -23.72 11.03
C GLN A 72 23.51 -22.60 11.98
N VAL A 73 24.28 -22.27 13.03
CA VAL A 73 24.03 -21.08 13.86
C VAL A 73 24.14 -19.80 13.03
N ASP A 74 25.13 -19.72 12.14
CA ASP A 74 25.31 -18.55 11.27
C ASP A 74 24.13 -18.41 10.30
N VAL A 75 23.62 -19.52 9.74
CA VAL A 75 22.39 -19.54 8.93
C VAL A 75 21.19 -19.04 9.73
N ALA A 76 20.98 -19.54 10.96
CA ALA A 76 19.86 -19.11 11.80
C ALA A 76 19.93 -17.61 12.15
N ASN A 77 21.13 -17.07 12.39
CA ASN A 77 21.33 -15.63 12.61
C ASN A 77 20.94 -14.80 11.38
N ALA A 78 21.28 -15.25 10.17
CA ALA A 78 20.90 -14.55 8.94
C ALA A 78 19.37 -14.53 8.77
N TRP A 79 18.68 -15.63 9.06
CA TRP A 79 17.21 -15.67 9.10
C TRP A 79 16.62 -14.73 10.14
N LEU A 80 17.21 -14.66 11.35
CA LEU A 80 16.76 -13.72 12.38
C LEU A 80 16.89 -12.26 11.94
N ASP A 81 17.96 -11.90 11.24
CA ASP A 81 18.15 -10.54 10.73
C ASP A 81 17.12 -10.20 9.65
N PHE A 82 16.79 -11.15 8.76
CA PHE A 82 15.66 -10.98 7.83
C PHE A 82 14.33 -10.77 8.55
N VAL A 83 14.03 -11.57 9.57
CA VAL A 83 12.79 -11.45 10.35
C VAL A 83 12.68 -10.07 11.01
N LYS A 84 13.78 -9.52 11.56
CA LYS A 84 13.79 -8.16 12.12
C LYS A 84 13.44 -7.09 11.09
N VAL A 85 13.96 -7.20 9.86
CA VAL A 85 13.63 -6.27 8.77
C VAL A 85 12.14 -6.34 8.44
N GLN A 86 11.58 -7.55 8.37
CA GLN A 86 10.15 -7.76 8.10
C GLN A 86 9.27 -7.18 9.20
N LEU A 87 9.61 -7.41 10.48
CA LEU A 87 8.88 -6.84 11.62
C LEU A 87 8.87 -5.31 11.58
N ALA A 88 10.02 -4.69 11.27
CA ALA A 88 10.13 -3.24 11.15
C ALA A 88 9.25 -2.69 10.02
N PHE A 89 9.30 -3.31 8.84
CA PHE A 89 8.45 -2.92 7.70
C PHE A 89 6.96 -3.02 8.04
N LEU A 90 6.50 -4.17 8.54
CA LEU A 90 5.09 -4.40 8.85
C LEU A 90 4.54 -3.42 9.88
N LYS A 91 5.37 -3.05 10.87
CA LYS A 91 5.03 -2.02 11.85
C LYS A 91 4.98 -0.61 11.24
N GLY A 92 5.82 -0.33 10.25
CA GLY A 92 5.88 0.95 9.54
C GLY A 92 4.67 1.23 8.65
N VAL A 93 4.06 0.20 8.06
CA VAL A 93 2.93 0.36 7.11
C VAL A 93 1.78 1.19 7.68
N SER A 94 1.35 0.93 8.92
CA SER A 94 0.25 1.69 9.52
C SER A 94 0.62 3.14 9.79
N ALA A 95 1.88 3.41 10.16
CA ALA A 95 2.34 4.79 10.36
C ALA A 95 2.38 5.55 9.03
N ALA A 96 2.89 4.93 7.96
CA ALA A 96 2.91 5.53 6.63
C ALA A 96 1.49 5.85 6.12
N ALA A 97 0.52 4.98 6.40
CA ALA A 97 -0.88 5.25 6.06
C ALA A 97 -1.44 6.46 6.84
N GLU A 98 -1.23 6.54 8.15
CA GLU A 98 -1.65 7.68 8.97
C GLU A 98 -0.98 9.00 8.52
N ASP A 99 0.33 8.97 8.24
CA ASP A 99 1.10 10.14 7.81
C ASP A 99 0.63 10.72 6.45
N ASN A 100 -0.07 9.90 5.65
CA ASN A 100 -0.66 10.30 4.36
C ASN A 100 -2.16 10.64 4.45
N ASP A 101 -2.73 10.78 5.66
CA ASP A 101 -4.18 10.93 5.90
C ASP A 101 -5.02 9.75 5.36
N LEU A 102 -4.41 8.58 5.21
CA LEU A 102 -5.03 7.35 4.72
C LEU A 102 -5.22 6.31 5.82
N GLY A 103 -5.00 6.67 7.10
CA GLY A 103 -5.11 5.76 8.25
C GLY A 103 -6.54 5.46 8.73
N GLY A 104 -6.65 4.88 9.92
CA GLY A 104 -7.92 4.60 10.59
C GLY A 104 -8.89 3.70 9.80
N ASN A 105 -10.09 4.21 9.52
CA ASN A 105 -11.16 3.51 8.80
C ASN A 105 -11.34 4.03 7.36
N THR A 106 -10.30 4.67 6.80
CA THR A 106 -10.35 5.23 5.46
C THR A 106 -10.57 4.14 4.41
N ILE A 107 -11.55 4.38 3.54
CA ILE A 107 -11.83 3.54 2.37
C ILE A 107 -11.85 4.47 1.16
N VAL A 108 -11.06 4.14 0.14
CA VAL A 108 -11.03 4.87 -1.13
C VAL A 108 -11.34 3.91 -2.27
N ASP A 109 -12.43 4.19 -2.97
CA ASP A 109 -12.80 3.50 -4.20
C ASP A 109 -12.15 4.21 -5.39
N LEU A 110 -11.01 3.71 -5.84
CA LEU A 110 -10.24 4.36 -6.90
C LEU A 110 -10.96 4.31 -8.24
N ASP A 111 -11.68 3.23 -8.54
CA ASP A 111 -12.38 3.11 -9.82
C ASP A 111 -13.55 4.09 -9.88
N PHE A 112 -14.30 4.26 -8.77
CA PHE A 112 -15.32 5.29 -8.67
C PHE A 112 -14.74 6.70 -8.84
N LEU A 113 -13.60 7.02 -8.19
CA LEU A 113 -12.98 8.34 -8.33
C LEU A 113 -12.46 8.60 -9.76
N ILE A 114 -11.80 7.61 -10.38
CA ILE A 114 -11.18 7.75 -11.69
C ILE A 114 -12.23 7.80 -12.81
N GLU A 115 -13.30 7.00 -12.73
CA GLU A 115 -14.27 6.87 -13.81
C GLU A 115 -15.58 7.60 -13.52
N ASP A 116 -16.29 7.18 -12.48
CA ASP A 116 -17.69 7.59 -12.26
C ASP A 116 -17.79 9.04 -11.82
N LEU A 117 -16.96 9.43 -10.84
CA LEU A 117 -16.95 10.80 -10.34
C LEU A 117 -16.45 11.77 -11.40
N TYR A 118 -15.37 11.42 -12.13
CA TYR A 118 -14.88 12.21 -13.27
C TYR A 118 -15.97 12.45 -14.33
N ARG A 119 -16.71 11.39 -14.71
CA ARG A 119 -17.81 11.51 -15.67
C ARG A 119 -18.95 12.36 -15.14
N SER A 120 -19.28 12.22 -13.85
CA SER A 120 -20.32 13.01 -13.20
C SER A 120 -19.97 14.50 -13.20
N ASP A 121 -18.74 14.85 -12.84
CA ASP A 121 -18.26 16.24 -12.83
C ASP A 121 -18.30 16.85 -14.24
N THR A 122 -17.81 16.10 -15.23
CA THR A 122 -17.86 16.52 -16.65
C THR A 122 -19.30 16.78 -17.10
N ARG A 123 -20.21 15.86 -16.78
CA ARG A 123 -21.62 15.99 -17.14
C ARG A 123 -22.29 17.19 -16.46
N ALA A 124 -21.95 17.48 -15.21
CA ALA A 124 -22.49 18.64 -14.50
C ALA A 124 -22.08 19.95 -15.21
N LYS A 125 -20.81 20.05 -15.62
CA LYS A 125 -20.31 21.21 -16.40
C LYS A 125 -21.06 21.35 -17.72
N ASP A 126 -21.23 20.25 -18.47
CA ASP A 126 -21.94 20.26 -19.75
C ASP A 126 -23.40 20.72 -19.60
N ILE A 127 -24.08 20.31 -18.53
CA ILE A 127 -25.46 20.72 -18.25
C ILE A 127 -25.54 22.23 -17.98
N VAL A 128 -24.65 22.77 -17.13
CA VAL A 128 -24.65 24.20 -16.79
C VAL A 128 -24.35 25.05 -18.03
N ALA A 129 -23.32 24.68 -18.80
CA ALA A 129 -22.97 25.35 -20.04
C ALA A 129 -24.12 25.29 -21.06
N GLY A 130 -24.77 24.14 -21.21
CA GLY A 130 -25.95 23.98 -22.08
C GLY A 130 -27.12 24.86 -21.66
N GLN A 131 -27.41 24.98 -20.36
CA GLN A 131 -28.47 25.86 -19.85
C GLN A 131 -28.16 27.34 -20.13
N GLN A 132 -26.90 27.77 -19.95
CA GLN A 132 -26.49 29.13 -20.32
C GLN A 132 -26.65 29.37 -21.82
N GLU A 133 -26.23 28.42 -22.67
CA GLU A 133 -26.37 28.55 -24.12
C GLU A 133 -27.84 28.65 -24.55
N ASP A 134 -28.71 27.83 -23.97
CA ASP A 134 -30.14 27.81 -24.29
C ASP A 134 -30.84 29.11 -23.84
N LEU A 135 -30.54 29.61 -22.64
CA LEU A 135 -31.06 30.90 -22.19
C LEU A 135 -30.54 32.06 -23.06
N GLN A 136 -29.25 32.03 -23.44
CA GLN A 136 -28.68 33.06 -24.30
C GLN A 136 -29.38 33.09 -25.67
N LYS A 137 -29.73 31.93 -26.24
CA LYS A 137 -30.53 31.83 -27.47
C LYS A 137 -31.91 32.47 -27.31
N ILE A 138 -32.60 32.19 -26.20
CA ILE A 138 -33.91 32.77 -25.89
C ILE A 138 -33.81 34.30 -25.76
N PHE A 139 -32.83 34.79 -24.99
CA PHE A 139 -32.63 36.23 -24.77
C PHE A 139 -32.26 36.98 -26.05
N ASN A 140 -31.47 36.39 -26.93
CA ASN A 140 -31.17 36.96 -28.25
C ASN A 140 -32.43 37.12 -29.11
N GLY A 141 -33.44 36.27 -28.92
CA GLY A 141 -34.72 36.34 -29.64
C GLY A 141 -35.63 37.51 -29.24
N ILE A 142 -35.44 38.10 -28.07
CA ILE A 142 -36.24 39.23 -27.54
C ILE A 142 -35.42 40.51 -27.35
N LYS A 143 -34.18 40.52 -27.85
CA LYS A 143 -33.19 41.59 -27.62
C LYS A 143 -33.64 42.96 -28.13
N ASP A 144 -34.55 43.01 -29.10
CA ASP A 144 -35.15 44.22 -29.64
C ASP A 144 -36.13 44.90 -28.66
N ILE A 145 -36.71 44.12 -27.74
CA ILE A 145 -37.62 44.59 -26.70
C ILE A 145 -36.86 44.81 -25.39
N LEU A 146 -36.03 43.84 -24.99
CA LEU A 146 -35.33 43.84 -23.69
C LEU A 146 -34.00 43.10 -23.77
N THR A 147 -32.96 43.69 -23.18
CA THR A 147 -31.66 43.03 -22.99
C THR A 147 -31.64 42.31 -21.65
N LEU A 148 -31.34 41.01 -21.66
CA LEU A 148 -31.17 40.16 -20.49
C LEU A 148 -29.80 39.47 -20.52
N GLU A 149 -29.25 39.19 -19.33
CA GLU A 149 -28.01 38.42 -19.14
C GLU A 149 -28.35 37.06 -18.55
N VAL A 150 -27.61 36.03 -18.96
CA VAL A 150 -27.72 34.68 -18.39
C VAL A 150 -27.24 34.67 -16.94
N PHE A 151 -27.62 33.63 -16.19
CA PHE A 151 -27.20 33.48 -14.80
C PHE A 151 -25.67 33.28 -14.71
N ASP A 152 -25.09 33.74 -13.60
CA ASP A 152 -23.68 33.55 -13.27
C ASP A 152 -23.41 32.09 -12.86
N SER A 153 -22.35 31.50 -13.43
CA SER A 153 -21.88 30.15 -13.12
C SER A 153 -20.59 30.14 -12.28
N GLY A 154 -20.04 31.30 -11.90
CA GLY A 154 -18.75 31.40 -11.19
C GLY A 154 -18.68 30.53 -9.94
N ASP A 155 -19.65 30.65 -9.03
CA ASP A 155 -19.70 29.84 -7.79
C ASP A 155 -19.77 28.32 -8.09
N PHE A 156 -20.44 27.93 -9.17
CA PHE A 156 -20.49 26.53 -9.59
C PHE A 156 -19.14 26.05 -10.12
N GLU A 157 -18.49 26.85 -10.97
CA GLU A 157 -17.18 26.56 -11.55
C GLU A 157 -16.08 26.45 -10.47
N ASP A 158 -16.12 27.33 -9.48
CA ASP A 158 -15.19 27.29 -8.34
C ASP A 158 -15.40 26.01 -7.52
N LYS A 159 -16.65 25.69 -7.17
CA LYS A 159 -16.95 24.52 -6.34
C LYS A 159 -16.66 23.20 -7.04
N ILE A 160 -16.94 23.10 -8.34
CA ILE A 160 -16.59 21.89 -9.09
C ILE A 160 -15.07 21.77 -9.29
N GLY A 161 -14.36 22.89 -9.45
CA GLY A 161 -12.90 22.90 -9.48
C GLY A 161 -12.27 22.44 -8.17
N GLU A 162 -12.81 22.89 -7.03
CA GLU A 162 -12.40 22.40 -5.69
C GLU A 162 -12.61 20.88 -5.55
N ALA A 163 -13.78 20.37 -5.97
CA ALA A 163 -14.10 18.94 -5.91
C ALA A 163 -13.18 18.10 -6.81
N GLU A 164 -12.90 18.56 -8.03
CA GLU A 164 -11.96 17.89 -8.94
C GLU A 164 -10.55 17.83 -8.37
N LYS A 165 -10.12 18.91 -7.71
CA LYS A 165 -8.83 18.95 -7.02
C LYS A 165 -8.78 17.93 -5.88
N GLU A 166 -9.78 17.93 -4.99
CA GLU A 166 -9.84 16.98 -3.87
C GLU A 166 -9.84 15.52 -4.35
N ARG A 167 -10.59 15.23 -5.43
CA ARG A 167 -10.58 13.92 -6.09
C ARG A 167 -9.18 13.53 -6.57
N ASN A 168 -8.52 14.42 -7.32
CA ASN A 168 -7.19 14.14 -7.86
C ASN A 168 -6.13 13.98 -6.75
N ASP A 169 -6.15 14.85 -5.74
CA ASP A 169 -5.27 14.79 -4.58
C ASP A 169 -5.44 13.47 -3.83
N THR A 170 -6.69 12.99 -3.69
CA THR A 170 -6.97 11.69 -3.05
C THR A 170 -6.41 10.51 -3.85
N ILE A 171 -6.57 10.52 -5.18
CA ILE A 171 -5.99 9.49 -6.06
C ILE A 171 -4.46 9.48 -5.94
N GLU A 172 -3.83 10.65 -5.93
CA GLU A 172 -2.38 10.79 -5.82
C GLU A 172 -1.84 10.32 -4.47
N LYS A 173 -2.53 10.63 -3.37
CA LYS A 173 -2.16 10.13 -2.03
C LYS A 173 -2.13 8.62 -1.98
N VAL A 174 -3.17 7.96 -2.50
CA VAL A 174 -3.24 6.49 -2.51
C VAL A 174 -2.16 5.89 -3.41
N ALA A 175 -1.92 6.48 -4.59
CA ALA A 175 -0.89 6.02 -5.50
C ALA A 175 0.53 6.17 -4.92
N THR A 176 0.80 7.29 -4.23
CA THR A 176 2.07 7.54 -3.55
C THR A 176 2.29 6.54 -2.43
N LEU A 177 1.30 6.34 -1.55
CA LEU A 177 1.40 5.34 -0.48
C LEU A 177 1.66 3.93 -1.03
N ASP A 178 0.96 3.52 -2.10
CA ASP A 178 1.19 2.21 -2.73
C ASP A 178 2.61 2.08 -3.31
N SER A 179 3.10 3.13 -3.96
CA SER A 179 4.46 3.18 -4.51
C SER A 179 5.51 3.05 -3.41
N ASP A 180 5.41 3.88 -2.37
CA ASP A 180 6.37 3.93 -1.27
C ASP A 180 6.44 2.59 -0.54
N LEU A 181 5.29 2.03 -0.16
CA LEU A 181 5.22 0.74 0.51
C LEU A 181 5.75 -0.40 -0.39
N THR A 182 5.54 -0.31 -1.70
CA THR A 182 6.06 -1.29 -2.66
C THR A 182 7.58 -1.20 -2.77
N GLU A 183 8.16 -0.01 -2.76
CA GLU A 183 9.60 0.19 -2.79
C GLU A 183 10.27 -0.29 -1.50
N GLU A 184 9.71 0.06 -0.34
CA GLU A 184 10.19 -0.43 0.95
C GLU A 184 10.13 -1.96 1.05
N TYR A 185 9.04 -2.56 0.58
CA TYR A 185 8.90 -4.01 0.56
C TYR A 185 9.96 -4.67 -0.34
N LYS A 186 10.18 -4.16 -1.56
CA LYS A 186 11.24 -4.66 -2.46
C LYS A 186 12.63 -4.55 -1.85
N ALA A 187 12.91 -3.48 -1.11
CA ALA A 187 14.17 -3.34 -0.39
C ALA A 187 14.36 -4.50 0.62
N SER A 188 13.28 -4.92 1.31
CA SER A 188 13.31 -6.05 2.23
C SER A 188 13.51 -7.42 1.53
N GLU A 189 13.07 -7.58 0.27
CA GLU A 189 13.28 -8.81 -0.50
C GLU A 189 14.76 -9.07 -0.83
N SER A 190 15.59 -8.03 -0.90
CA SER A 190 17.03 -8.19 -1.09
C SER A 190 17.68 -8.98 0.06
N THR A 191 17.20 -8.75 1.30
CA THR A 191 17.60 -9.51 2.48
C THR A 191 17.08 -10.95 2.41
N GLN A 192 15.86 -11.16 1.89
CA GLN A 192 15.31 -12.50 1.68
C GLN A 192 16.15 -13.34 0.71
N LEU A 193 16.57 -12.75 -0.41
CA LEU A 193 17.38 -13.43 -1.43
C LEU A 193 18.73 -13.89 -0.88
N TYR A 194 19.36 -13.05 -0.05
CA TYR A 194 20.61 -13.41 0.62
C TYR A 194 20.43 -14.63 1.52
N VAL A 195 19.42 -14.59 2.39
CA VAL A 195 19.16 -15.65 3.36
C VAL A 195 18.71 -16.96 2.69
N GLY A 196 17.93 -16.89 1.61
CA GLY A 196 17.50 -18.07 0.84
C GLY A 196 18.61 -18.77 0.05
N ALA A 197 19.79 -18.16 -0.07
CA ALA A 197 20.96 -18.72 -0.75
C ALA A 197 21.97 -19.39 0.20
N LEU A 198 21.75 -19.29 1.52
CA LEU A 198 22.54 -19.93 2.58
C LEU A 198 22.10 -21.38 2.82
#